data_AF-A0A1W9KQB6-F1
#
_entry.id   AF-A0A1W9KQB6-F1
#
_cell.length_a   1.000
_cell.length_b   1.000
_cell.length_c   1.000
_cell.angle_alpha   90.00
_cell.angle_beta   90.00
_cell.angle_gamma   90.00
#
_symmetry.space_group_name_H-M   'P 1'
#
loop_
_entity.id
_entity.type
_entity.pdbx_description
1 polymer ?
#
loop_
_entity_poly.entity_id
_entity_poly.type
_entity_poly.pdbx_seq_one_letter_code
_entity_poly.pdbx_strand_id
1 'polypeptide(L)'
;MTGSEIDLFTARLARFTDKGLIHGDAESLADKLVTRDRDDDDRRLCVECTHLAGYGRASWRCGNWQAAKVAHRARDAQLPADLVLTLQRCDGLTNAITPALVTQ
;
A
#
# COMPACT_ATOMS: atom_id res chain seq x y z
N MET A 1 -21.70 -1.70 1.53
CA MET A 1 -20.69 -1.24 0.57
C MET A 1 -21.37 -0.98 -0.76
N THR A 2 -20.97 0.05 -1.50
CA THR A 2 -21.39 0.26 -2.89
C THR A 2 -20.65 -0.72 -3.83
N GLY A 3 -21.08 -0.83 -5.09
CA GLY A 3 -20.35 -1.63 -6.08
C GLY A 3 -18.90 -1.17 -6.26
N SER A 4 -18.67 0.15 -6.33
CA SER A 4 -17.32 0.70 -6.44
C SER A 4 -16.45 0.41 -5.21
N GLU A 5 -17.01 0.43 -4.01
CA GLU A 5 -16.28 0.04 -2.79
C GLU A 5 -15.91 -1.45 -2.81
N ILE A 6 -16.76 -2.32 -3.37
CA ILE A 6 -16.47 -3.77 -3.51
C ILE A 6 -15.34 -4.00 -4.53
N ASP A 7 -15.37 -3.30 -5.67
CA ASP A 7 -14.33 -3.41 -6.70
C ASP A 7 -12.96 -2.99 -6.13
N LEU A 8 -12.93 -1.86 -5.42
CA LEU A 8 -11.71 -1.33 -4.80
C LEU A 8 -11.20 -2.26 -3.69
N PHE A 9 -12.10 -2.78 -2.86
CA PHE A 9 -11.77 -3.77 -1.83
C PHE A 9 -11.15 -5.02 -2.44
N THR A 10 -11.75 -5.56 -3.51
CA THR A 10 -11.28 -6.77 -4.19
C THR A 10 -9.90 -6.55 -4.81
N ALA A 11 -9.67 -5.40 -5.44
CA ALA A 11 -8.37 -5.03 -5.99
C ALA A 11 -7.30 -4.90 -4.89
N ARG A 12 -7.65 -4.34 -3.72
CA ARG A 12 -6.74 -4.27 -2.56
C ARG A 12 -6.40 -5.64 -2.03
N LEU A 13 -7.40 -6.48 -1.83
CA LEU A 13 -7.23 -7.83 -1.33
C LEU A 13 -6.25 -8.61 -2.21
N ALA A 14 -6.47 -8.60 -3.53
CA ALA A 14 -5.57 -9.22 -4.51
C ALA A 14 -4.14 -8.66 -4.41
N ARG A 15 -3.99 -7.34 -4.42
CA ARG A 15 -2.69 -6.67 -4.28
C ARG A 15 -1.95 -7.10 -3.00
N PHE A 16 -2.66 -7.18 -1.88
CA PHE A 16 -2.07 -7.47 -0.58
C PHE A 16 -1.66 -8.94 -0.46
N THR A 17 -2.48 -9.86 -0.97
CA THR A 17 -2.13 -11.29 -1.04
C THR A 17 -0.96 -11.54 -2.00
N ASP A 18 -0.90 -10.83 -3.13
CA ASP A 18 0.24 -10.89 -4.07
C ASP A 18 1.54 -10.39 -3.43
N LYS A 19 1.43 -9.52 -2.42
CA LYS A 19 2.56 -9.04 -1.60
C LYS A 19 2.88 -9.93 -0.41
N GLY A 20 2.20 -11.07 -0.27
CA GLY A 20 2.51 -12.09 0.72
C GLY A 20 1.90 -11.85 2.08
N LEU A 21 0.87 -11.01 2.17
CA LEU A 21 0.00 -11.00 3.36
C LEU A 21 -0.87 -12.26 3.34
N ILE A 22 -1.07 -12.86 4.50
CA ILE A 22 -2.08 -13.91 4.64
C ILE A 22 -3.47 -13.31 4.39
N HIS A 23 -4.38 -14.13 3.88
CA HIS A 23 -5.69 -13.66 3.42
C HIS A 23 -6.45 -12.85 4.48
N GLY A 24 -6.49 -13.31 5.74
CA GLY A 24 -7.17 -12.59 6.82
C GLY A 24 -6.55 -11.23 7.18
N ASP A 25 -5.22 -11.11 7.14
CA ASP A 25 -4.52 -9.83 7.34
C ASP A 25 -4.82 -8.87 6.19
N ALA A 26 -4.81 -9.38 4.96
CA ALA A 26 -5.10 -8.62 3.75
C ALA A 26 -6.56 -8.12 3.74
N GLU A 27 -7.51 -8.98 4.11
CA GLU A 27 -8.94 -8.63 4.23
C GLU A 27 -9.16 -7.56 5.29
N SER A 28 -8.61 -7.76 6.49
CA SER A 28 -8.69 -6.79 7.60
C SER A 28 -8.10 -5.44 7.23
N LEU A 29 -7.02 -5.43 6.44
CA LEU A 29 -6.40 -4.20 5.96
C LEU A 29 -7.25 -3.52 4.89
N ALA A 30 -7.81 -4.28 3.95
CA ALA A 30 -8.69 -3.75 2.91
C ALA A 30 -9.96 -3.11 3.51
N ASP A 31 -10.55 -3.71 4.54
CA ASP A 31 -11.72 -3.18 5.25
C ASP A 31 -11.41 -1.84 5.94
N LYS A 32 -10.25 -1.73 6.60
CA LYS A 32 -9.78 -0.44 7.15
C LYS A 32 -9.68 0.63 6.07
N LEU A 33 -9.26 0.26 4.86
CA LEU A 33 -9.16 1.21 3.75
C LEU A 33 -10.52 1.61 3.17
N VAL A 34 -11.57 0.79 3.30
CA VAL A 34 -12.94 1.20 2.98
C VAL A 34 -13.37 2.33 3.92
N THR A 35 -13.10 2.22 5.21
CA THR A 35 -13.41 3.30 6.17
C THR A 35 -12.60 4.55 5.87
N ARG A 36 -11.28 4.41 5.62
CA ARG A 36 -10.42 5.52 5.20
C ARG A 36 -10.99 6.31 4.02
N ASP A 37 -11.43 5.61 2.98
CA ASP A 37 -11.91 6.25 1.76
C ASP A 37 -13.23 7.00 1.99
N ARG A 38 -14.10 6.50 2.87
CA ARG A 38 -15.33 7.21 3.27
C ARG A 38 -15.05 8.49 4.04
N ASP A 39 -13.98 8.50 4.81
CA ASP A 39 -13.55 9.63 5.63
C ASP A 39 -12.73 10.66 4.82
N ASP A 40 -12.56 10.47 3.50
CA ASP A 40 -11.69 11.27 2.63
C ASP A 40 -10.25 11.41 3.16
N ASP A 41 -9.77 10.40 3.89
CA ASP A 41 -8.42 10.39 4.43
C ASP A 41 -7.40 10.11 3.30
N ASP A 42 -6.54 11.10 3.07
CA ASP A 42 -5.55 11.14 2.00
C ASP A 42 -4.33 10.26 2.26
N ARG A 43 -4.17 9.73 3.48
CA ARG A 43 -3.06 8.83 3.82
C ARG A 43 -3.15 7.54 3.02
N ARG A 44 -2.00 6.94 2.74
CA ARG A 44 -1.88 5.71 1.95
C ARG A 44 -0.90 4.74 2.62
N LEU A 45 -0.94 3.48 2.22
CA LEU A 45 0.00 2.44 2.67
C LEU A 45 1.08 2.21 1.61
N CYS A 46 2.30 1.87 2.03
CA CYS A 46 3.34 1.47 1.06
C CYS A 46 2.93 0.23 0.26
N VAL A 47 2.11 -0.68 0.81
CA VAL A 47 1.63 -1.88 0.09
C VAL A 47 0.70 -1.56 -1.08
N GLU A 48 0.08 -0.37 -1.10
CA GLU A 48 -0.69 0.14 -2.25
C GLU A 48 0.21 0.68 -3.38
N CYS A 49 1.49 0.99 -3.07
CA CYS A 49 2.45 1.57 -4.00
C CYS A 49 2.92 0.55 -5.06
N THR A 50 2.86 0.90 -6.34
CA THR A 50 3.32 0.08 -7.45
C THR A 50 4.83 -0.21 -7.39
N HIS A 51 5.62 0.73 -6.85
CA HIS A 51 7.06 0.61 -6.69
C HIS A 51 7.50 -0.21 -5.47
N LEU A 52 6.59 -0.66 -4.60
CA LEU A 52 6.99 -1.52 -3.47
C LEU A 52 7.57 -2.82 -4.01
N ALA A 53 8.82 -3.10 -3.67
CA ALA A 53 9.52 -4.33 -4.01
C ALA A 53 9.58 -5.29 -2.81
N GLY A 54 9.87 -6.57 -3.08
CA GLY A 54 9.87 -7.62 -2.07
C GLY A 54 8.50 -8.26 -1.86
N TYR A 55 8.50 -9.29 -1.02
CA TYR A 55 7.38 -10.17 -0.70
C TYR A 55 7.41 -10.58 0.77
N GLY A 56 6.25 -10.54 1.43
CA GLY A 56 6.12 -10.84 2.85
C GLY A 56 6.84 -9.85 3.76
N ARG A 57 6.59 -9.96 5.06
CA ARG A 57 7.02 -8.99 6.09
C ARG A 57 8.53 -8.80 6.24
N ALA A 58 9.37 -9.66 5.65
CA ALA A 58 10.81 -9.69 5.87
C ALA A 58 11.67 -9.09 4.74
N SER A 59 11.10 -8.78 3.57
CA SER A 59 11.91 -8.42 2.39
C SER A 59 11.53 -7.13 1.68
N TRP A 60 10.64 -6.34 2.28
CA TRP A 60 10.12 -5.12 1.65
C TRP A 60 11.17 -4.04 1.45
N ARG A 61 11.12 -3.42 0.26
CA ARG A 61 11.98 -2.32 -0.14
C ARG A 61 11.21 -1.25 -0.90
N CYS A 62 11.50 0.01 -0.62
CA CYS A 62 10.95 1.12 -1.38
C CYS A 62 11.66 1.21 -2.73
N GLY A 63 10.99 0.87 -3.83
CA GLY A 63 11.51 1.09 -5.18
C GLY A 63 11.54 2.57 -5.57
N ASN A 64 10.74 3.42 -4.91
CA ASN A 64 10.69 4.87 -5.13
C ASN A 64 11.42 5.67 -4.03
N TRP A 65 12.50 5.09 -3.49
CA TRP A 65 13.17 5.56 -2.28
C TRP A 65 13.65 7.01 -2.34
N GLN A 66 14.05 7.49 -3.53
CA GLN A 66 14.55 8.85 -3.71
C GLN A 66 13.42 9.88 -3.58
N ALA A 67 12.27 9.64 -4.22
CA ALA A 67 11.10 10.49 -4.08
C ALA A 67 10.49 10.39 -2.67
N ALA A 68 10.48 9.18 -2.09
CA ALA A 68 10.03 8.93 -0.73
C ALA A 68 10.96 9.49 0.36
N LYS A 69 12.20 9.88 0.01
CA LYS A 69 13.23 10.39 0.93
C LYS A 69 13.53 9.43 2.10
N VAL A 70 13.41 8.12 1.86
CA VAL A 70 13.62 7.08 2.89
C VAL A 70 15.04 6.53 2.91
N ALA A 71 15.85 6.79 1.86
CA ALA A 71 17.23 6.33 1.78
C ALA A 71 18.07 7.25 0.87
N HIS A 72 19.40 7.17 0.98
CA HIS A 72 20.33 7.82 0.06
C HIS A 72 20.79 6.92 -1.10
N ARG A 73 20.62 5.60 -0.97
CA ARG A 73 20.97 4.60 -1.99
C ARG A 73 19.91 3.51 -2.02
N ALA A 74 19.69 2.93 -3.18
CA ALA A 74 18.70 1.86 -3.38
C ALA A 74 18.90 0.65 -2.45
N ARG A 75 20.16 0.31 -2.12
CA ARG A 75 20.49 -0.84 -1.26
C ARG A 75 20.10 -0.64 0.20
N ASP A 76 19.86 0.60 0.62
CA ASP A 76 19.52 1.00 1.99
C ASP A 76 18.01 1.29 2.12
N ALA A 77 17.21 1.01 1.08
CA ALA A 77 15.78 1.30 1.00
C ALA A 77 14.89 0.20 1.59
N GLN A 78 15.39 -0.64 2.50
CA GLN A 78 14.61 -1.63 3.23
C GLN A 78 13.57 -0.92 4.09
N LEU A 79 12.35 -1.43 4.08
CA LEU A 79 11.27 -0.89 4.89
C LEU A 79 10.91 -1.89 6.00
N PRO A 80 10.74 -1.44 7.25
CA PRO A 80 10.24 -2.29 8.31
C PRO A 80 8.78 -2.68 8.04
N ALA A 81 8.39 -3.86 8.53
CA ALA A 81 7.08 -4.42 8.23
C ALA A 81 5.92 -3.50 8.64
N ASP A 82 6.01 -2.94 9.84
CA ASP A 82 4.95 -2.11 10.40
C ASP A 82 4.76 -0.82 9.59
N LEU A 83 5.84 -0.24 9.07
CA LEU A 83 5.76 0.97 8.24
C LEU A 83 5.03 0.69 6.92
N VAL A 84 5.22 -0.50 6.34
CA VAL A 84 4.59 -0.84 5.05
C VAL A 84 3.06 -0.95 5.16
N LEU A 85 2.57 -1.28 6.35
CA LEU A 85 1.16 -1.50 6.66
C LEU A 85 0.53 -0.33 7.45
N THR A 86 1.27 0.75 7.68
CA THR A 86 0.79 1.95 8.39
C THR A 86 0.37 3.06 7.42
N LEU A 87 -0.75 3.72 7.72
CA LEU A 87 -1.25 4.88 6.99
C LEU A 87 -0.28 6.06 7.16
N GLN A 88 0.25 6.54 6.05
CA GLN A 88 1.23 7.61 6.02
C GLN A 88 1.00 8.59 4.86
N ARG A 89 1.53 9.79 5.01
CA ARG A 89 1.77 10.70 3.88
C ARG A 89 3.22 10.52 3.46
N CYS A 90 3.45 10.23 2.18
CA CYS A 90 4.78 10.01 1.63
C CYS A 90 4.80 10.53 0.19
N ASP A 91 5.74 11.43 -0.12
CA ASP A 91 5.92 11.99 -1.47
C ASP A 91 6.17 10.91 -2.53
N GLY A 92 6.74 9.76 -2.13
CA GLY A 92 6.94 8.62 -3.02
C GLY A 92 5.66 7.88 -3.41
N LEU A 93 4.51 8.20 -2.80
CA LEU A 93 3.19 7.64 -3.14
C LEU A 93 2.44 8.49 -4.18
N THR A 94 2.87 9.73 -4.43
CA THR A 94 2.26 10.61 -5.43
C THR A 94 2.30 9.96 -6.81
N ASN A 95 1.12 9.73 -7.40
CA ASN A 95 0.92 9.03 -8.69
C ASN A 95 1.51 7.61 -8.76
N ALA A 96 1.81 7.00 -7.61
CA ALA A 96 2.43 5.69 -7.52
C ALA A 96 1.50 4.63 -6.92
N ILE A 97 0.21 4.92 -6.78
CA ILE A 97 -0.80 3.96 -6.34
C ILE A 97 -1.30 3.18 -7.56
N THR A 98 -1.53 1.88 -7.38
CA THR A 98 -2.02 1.01 -8.45
C THR A 98 -3.28 1.63 -9.08
N PRO A 99 -3.41 1.73 -10.42
CA PRO A 99 -4.56 2.40 -11.05
C PRO A 99 -5.91 1.81 -10.65
N ALA A 100 -5.96 0.50 -10.43
CA ALA A 100 -7.14 -0.21 -9.93
C ALA A 100 -7.52 0.17 -8.47
N LEU A 101 -6.69 0.95 -7.78
CA LEU A 101 -6.88 1.41 -6.40
C LEU A 101 -7.11 2.92 -6.29
N VAL A 102 -7.16 3.63 -7.43
CA VAL A 102 -7.47 5.06 -7.47
C VAL A 102 -8.98 5.18 -7.59
N THR A 103 -9.62 5.79 -6.58
CA THR A 103 -11.01 6.23 -6.68
C THR A 103 -11.11 7.23 -7.84
N GLN A 104 -11.95 6.94 -8.84
CA GLN A 104 -12.29 7.92 -9.89
C GLN A 104 -13.13 9.05 -9.30
#